data_AF-A0AAE4IMH5-F1
#
_entry.id   AF-A0AAE4IMH5-F1
#
_cell.length_a   1.000
_cell.length_b   1.000
_cell.length_c   1.000
_cell.angle_alpha   90.00
_cell.angle_beta   90.00
_cell.angle_gamma   90.00
#
_symmetry.space_group_name_H-M   'P 1'
#
loop_
_entity.id
_entity.type
_entity.pdbx_description
1 polymer ?
#
loop_
_entity_poly.entity_id
_entity_poly.type
_entity_poly.pdbx_seq_one_letter_code
_entity_poly.pdbx_strand_id
1 'polypeptide(L)'
;IISDMVLDIGGIRFPAAPFNGWYMETEIGARNFGDKQRYNQLEAVADIMGFDRSNERTLWRDKALIELNVAVLHSFKKAGVKLVDHHTAVEQHEQFERLEAEAGRPITGEWSWLVPPLSGSATSVFHKEFDPTEHKPNFLYRNQGDRIEESTSNTSSLGCPFS
;
A
#
# COMPACT_ATOMS: atom_id res chain seq x y z
N ILE A 1 1.01 4.74 -7.80
CA ILE A 1 2.32 4.43 -8.44
C ILE A 1 3.36 4.60 -7.35
N ILE A 2 4.25 3.62 -7.17
CA ILE A 2 5.40 3.73 -6.28
C ILE A 2 6.62 4.07 -7.14
N SER A 3 7.41 5.06 -6.70
CA SER A 3 8.49 5.64 -7.54
C SER A 3 9.74 6.05 -6.75
N ASP A 4 9.74 5.81 -5.45
CA ASP A 4 10.78 6.19 -4.50
C ASP A 4 11.55 4.99 -3.92
N MET A 5 11.36 3.79 -4.47
CA MET A 5 12.10 2.57 -4.12
C MET A 5 13.24 2.27 -5.10
N VAL A 6 14.21 1.47 -4.65
CA VAL A 6 15.34 0.96 -5.44
C VAL A 6 15.15 -0.52 -5.69
N LEU A 7 15.23 -0.96 -6.95
CA LEU A 7 15.24 -2.37 -7.30
C LEU A 7 16.68 -2.90 -7.24
N ASP A 8 16.94 -3.95 -6.44
CA ASP A 8 18.25 -4.61 -6.32
C ASP A 8 18.18 -6.03 -6.87
N ILE A 9 18.96 -6.31 -7.92
CA ILE A 9 19.02 -7.61 -8.60
C ILE A 9 20.47 -7.99 -8.84
N GLY A 10 20.92 -9.10 -8.24
CA GLY A 10 22.27 -9.62 -8.46
C GLY A 10 23.39 -8.65 -8.08
N GLY A 11 23.13 -7.74 -7.12
CA GLY A 11 24.07 -6.70 -6.70
C GLY A 11 24.05 -5.42 -7.55
N ILE A 12 23.23 -5.39 -8.62
CA ILE A 12 22.99 -4.19 -9.42
C ILE A 12 21.79 -3.45 -8.85
N ARG A 13 21.92 -2.14 -8.65
CA ARG A 13 20.88 -1.28 -8.07
C ARG A 13 20.30 -0.37 -9.15
N PHE A 14 18.98 -0.40 -9.30
CA PHE A 14 18.22 0.44 -10.23
C PHE A 14 17.43 1.48 -9.43
N PRO A 15 17.96 2.70 -9.24
CA PRO A 15 17.36 3.71 -8.37
C PRO A 15 16.08 4.34 -8.94
N ALA A 16 15.80 4.14 -10.22
CA ALA A 16 14.61 4.63 -10.92
C ALA A 16 13.86 3.45 -11.54
N ALA A 17 13.17 2.69 -10.71
CA ALA A 17 12.38 1.52 -11.12
C ALA A 17 10.92 1.67 -10.66
N PRO A 18 10.14 2.63 -11.23
CA PRO A 18 8.75 2.83 -10.84
C PRO A 18 7.89 1.63 -11.22
N PHE A 19 6.93 1.29 -10.36
CA PHE A 19 5.99 0.20 -10.59
C PHE A 19 4.57 0.55 -10.09
N ASN A 20 3.58 -0.16 -10.62
CA ASN A 20 2.19 0.01 -10.24
C ASN A 20 1.40 -1.29 -10.34
N GLY A 21 0.30 -1.31 -9.59
CA GLY A 21 -0.81 -2.25 -9.76
C GLY A 21 -2.12 -1.47 -9.79
N TRP A 22 -3.13 -2.06 -9.15
CA TRP A 22 -4.43 -1.46 -8.88
C TRP A 22 -4.59 -1.32 -7.37
N TYR A 23 -5.40 -0.37 -6.93
CA TYR A 23 -5.67 -0.18 -5.51
C TYR A 23 -6.48 -1.33 -4.92
N MET A 24 -6.19 -1.66 -3.67
CA MET A 24 -7.14 -2.21 -2.72
C MET A 24 -7.93 -1.06 -2.09
N GLU A 25 -9.24 -1.20 -1.93
CA GLU A 25 -10.14 -0.14 -1.45
C GLU A 25 -9.70 0.47 -0.12
N THR A 26 -9.20 -0.34 0.80
CA THR A 26 -8.78 0.10 2.14
C THR A 26 -7.58 1.04 2.10
N GLU A 27 -6.76 1.02 1.06
CA GLU A 27 -5.69 2.02 0.84
C GLU A 27 -6.26 3.43 0.65
N ILE A 28 -7.46 3.54 0.07
CA ILE A 28 -8.14 4.81 -0.16
C ILE A 28 -9.10 5.12 0.99
N GLY A 29 -10.06 4.23 1.23
CA GLY A 29 -11.16 4.44 2.18
C GLY A 29 -10.67 4.52 3.62
N ALA A 30 -9.82 3.57 4.03
CA ALA A 30 -9.31 3.54 5.40
C ALA A 30 -8.07 4.42 5.59
N ARG A 31 -7.05 4.29 4.72
CA ARG A 31 -5.78 4.98 4.92
C ARG A 31 -5.80 6.42 4.43
N ASN A 32 -6.11 6.69 3.15
CA ASN A 32 -6.09 8.06 2.66
C ASN A 32 -7.21 8.92 3.29
N PHE A 33 -8.45 8.43 3.31
CA PHE A 33 -9.59 9.19 3.84
C PHE A 33 -9.81 9.06 5.34
N GLY A 34 -9.57 7.87 5.91
CA GLY A 34 -9.85 7.59 7.32
C GLY A 34 -8.78 8.03 8.32
N ASP A 35 -7.49 7.99 7.95
CA ASP A 35 -6.40 8.35 8.87
C ASP A 35 -6.47 9.83 9.29
N LYS A 36 -6.34 10.09 10.61
CA LYS A 36 -6.41 11.45 11.19
C LYS A 36 -5.33 12.39 10.66
N GLN A 37 -4.15 11.85 10.38
CA GLN A 37 -3.00 12.57 9.84
C GLN A 37 -3.05 12.73 8.31
N ARG A 38 -4.15 12.29 7.67
CA ARG A 38 -4.40 12.39 6.23
C ARG A 38 -5.61 13.28 5.99
N TYR A 39 -6.59 12.83 5.22
CA TYR A 39 -7.77 13.65 4.94
C TYR A 39 -8.77 13.69 6.11
N ASN A 40 -8.71 12.76 7.07
CA ASN A 40 -9.52 12.75 8.29
C ASN A 40 -11.03 12.96 8.08
N GLN A 41 -11.64 12.17 7.20
CA GLN A 41 -13.03 12.38 6.73
C GLN A 41 -14.10 11.68 7.59
N LEU A 42 -13.72 10.88 8.60
CA LEU A 42 -14.67 10.08 9.38
C LEU A 42 -15.74 10.93 10.08
N GLU A 43 -15.36 12.10 10.59
CA GLU A 43 -16.30 13.01 11.27
C GLU A 43 -17.34 13.57 10.31
N ALA A 44 -16.90 14.04 9.14
CA ALA A 44 -17.79 14.58 8.13
C ALA A 44 -18.80 13.53 7.64
N VAL A 45 -18.34 12.29 7.43
CA VAL A 45 -19.22 11.18 7.04
C VAL A 45 -20.22 10.86 8.14
N ALA A 46 -19.78 10.79 9.41
CA ALA A 46 -20.66 10.54 10.54
C ALA A 46 -21.75 11.61 10.67
N ASP A 47 -21.42 12.88 10.46
CA ASP A 47 -22.38 13.99 10.52
C ASP A 47 -23.42 13.91 9.40
N ILE A 48 -23.00 13.62 8.17
CA ILE A 48 -23.90 13.45 7.02
C ILE A 48 -24.82 12.24 7.20
N MET A 49 -24.29 11.16 7.76
CA MET A 49 -25.04 9.92 8.02
C MET A 49 -25.91 9.99 9.29
N GLY A 50 -25.77 11.06 10.10
CA GLY A 50 -26.50 11.21 11.36
C GLY A 50 -26.11 10.21 12.44
N PHE A 51 -24.84 9.77 12.47
CA PHE A 51 -24.36 8.87 13.52
C PHE A 51 -24.20 9.59 14.86
N ASP A 52 -24.59 8.93 15.96
CA ASP A 52 -24.37 9.45 17.31
C ASP A 52 -22.87 9.43 17.65
N ARG A 53 -22.25 10.61 17.69
CA ARG A 53 -20.84 10.82 18.04
C ARG A 53 -20.60 11.10 19.53
N SER A 54 -21.62 10.95 20.37
CA SER A 54 -21.54 11.30 21.80
C SER A 54 -20.46 10.54 22.56
N ASN A 55 -20.19 9.30 22.17
CA ASN A 55 -19.15 8.47 22.77
C ASN A 55 -18.71 7.33 21.82
N GLU A 56 -17.55 6.74 22.07
CA GLU A 56 -16.99 5.69 21.19
C GLU A 56 -17.78 4.37 21.17
N ARG A 57 -18.60 4.08 22.20
CA ARG A 57 -19.37 2.82 22.26
C ARG A 57 -20.50 2.79 21.24
N THR A 58 -20.84 3.93 20.63
CA THR A 58 -21.77 3.99 19.50
C THR A 58 -21.15 3.42 18.21
N LEU A 59 -19.83 3.21 18.20
CA LEU A 59 -19.04 2.74 17.06
C LEU A 59 -19.19 3.64 15.83
N TRP A 60 -19.35 4.94 16.06
CA TRP A 60 -19.55 5.89 14.96
C TRP A 60 -18.36 5.93 13.99
N ARG A 61 -17.12 5.73 14.48
CA ARG A 61 -15.93 5.66 13.64
C ARG A 61 -15.95 4.43 12.76
N ASP A 62 -16.25 3.27 13.32
CA ASP A 62 -16.33 2.00 12.61
C ASP A 62 -17.40 2.06 11.52
N LYS A 63 -18.59 2.59 11.86
CA LYS A 63 -19.68 2.81 10.91
C LYS A 63 -19.26 3.74 9.77
N ALA A 64 -18.69 4.91 10.09
CA ALA A 64 -18.25 5.87 9.08
C ALA A 64 -17.13 5.31 8.19
N LEU A 65 -16.20 4.54 8.77
CA LEU A 65 -15.11 3.91 8.06
C LEU A 65 -15.61 2.85 7.07
N ILE A 66 -16.59 2.04 7.46
CA ILE A 66 -17.23 1.07 6.56
C ILE A 66 -17.89 1.80 5.37
N GLU A 67 -18.70 2.82 5.64
CA GLU A 67 -19.40 3.56 4.58
C GLU A 67 -18.44 4.27 3.61
N LEU A 68 -17.30 4.77 4.09
CA LEU A 68 -16.24 5.29 3.23
C LEU A 68 -15.70 4.22 2.26
N ASN A 69 -15.41 3.01 2.75
CA ASN A 69 -14.90 1.93 1.91
C ASN A 69 -15.97 1.45 0.91
N VAL A 70 -17.25 1.39 1.31
CA VAL A 70 -18.38 1.12 0.41
C VAL A 70 -18.46 2.18 -0.69
N ALA A 71 -18.33 3.47 -0.34
CA ALA A 71 -18.37 4.56 -1.30
C ALA A 71 -17.20 4.51 -2.30
N VAL A 72 -15.99 4.13 -1.87
CA VAL A 72 -14.83 3.91 -2.75
C VAL A 72 -15.12 2.79 -3.75
N LEU A 73 -15.51 1.61 -3.27
CA LEU A 73 -15.86 0.46 -4.11
C LEU A 73 -16.93 0.82 -5.14
N HIS A 74 -18.03 1.44 -4.69
CA HIS A 74 -19.13 1.86 -5.54
C HIS A 74 -18.68 2.85 -6.62
N SER A 75 -17.88 3.85 -6.25
CA SER A 75 -17.45 4.90 -7.17
C SER A 75 -16.52 4.37 -8.26
N PHE A 76 -15.55 3.51 -7.90
CA PHE A 76 -14.65 2.88 -8.86
C PHE A 76 -15.40 1.95 -9.81
N LYS A 77 -16.32 1.13 -9.28
CA LYS A 77 -17.20 0.29 -10.10
C LYS A 77 -18.04 1.11 -11.07
N LYS A 78 -18.67 2.20 -10.60
CA LYS A 78 -19.47 3.09 -11.43
C LYS A 78 -18.66 3.76 -12.54
N ALA A 79 -17.40 4.09 -12.27
CA ALA A 79 -16.48 4.68 -13.23
C ALA A 79 -15.82 3.66 -14.17
N GLY A 80 -16.05 2.34 -13.98
CA GLY A 80 -15.39 1.29 -14.76
C GLY A 80 -13.88 1.17 -14.48
N VAL A 81 -13.41 1.66 -13.33
CA VAL A 81 -11.99 1.63 -12.94
C VAL A 81 -11.73 0.41 -12.07
N LYS A 82 -10.67 -0.34 -12.38
CA LYS A 82 -10.29 -1.54 -11.64
C LYS A 82 -9.79 -1.21 -10.23
N LEU A 83 -10.35 -1.91 -9.25
CA LEU A 83 -10.02 -1.87 -7.84
C LEU A 83 -10.47 -3.20 -7.21
N VAL A 84 -9.80 -3.64 -6.15
CA VAL A 84 -10.11 -4.88 -5.44
C VAL A 84 -10.54 -4.57 -4.00
N ASP A 85 -11.47 -5.35 -3.45
CA ASP A 85 -11.78 -5.29 -2.03
C ASP A 85 -10.81 -6.14 -1.20
N HIS A 86 -10.66 -5.83 0.07
CA HIS A 86 -9.68 -6.50 0.93
C HIS A 86 -9.96 -7.98 1.18
N HIS A 87 -11.22 -8.44 1.13
CA HIS A 87 -11.52 -9.87 1.29
C HIS A 87 -11.05 -10.65 0.05
N THR A 88 -11.40 -10.17 -1.14
CA THR A 88 -10.94 -10.76 -2.41
C THR A 88 -9.41 -10.70 -2.54
N ALA A 89 -8.78 -9.61 -2.10
CA ALA A 89 -7.32 -9.50 -2.11
C ALA A 89 -6.65 -10.54 -1.21
N VAL A 90 -7.23 -10.82 -0.03
CA VAL A 90 -6.75 -11.89 0.84
C VAL A 90 -6.96 -13.28 0.22
N GLU A 91 -8.11 -13.55 -0.39
CA GLU A 91 -8.33 -14.83 -1.11
C GLU A 91 -7.33 -15.04 -2.26
N GLN A 92 -6.96 -13.97 -2.96
CA GLN A 92 -5.91 -13.99 -3.98
C GLN A 92 -4.53 -14.26 -3.37
N HIS A 93 -4.24 -13.69 -2.20
CA HIS A 93 -3.01 -13.98 -1.46
C HIS A 93 -2.96 -15.45 -1.04
N GLU A 94 -4.05 -16.03 -0.54
CA GLU A 94 -4.10 -17.46 -0.21
C GLU A 94 -3.86 -18.35 -1.44
N GLN A 95 -4.40 -17.97 -2.60
CA GLN A 95 -4.13 -18.70 -3.84
C GLN A 95 -2.65 -18.63 -4.20
N PHE A 96 -2.02 -17.45 -4.06
CA PHE A 96 -0.57 -17.31 -4.21
C PHE A 96 0.17 -18.24 -3.23
N GLU A 97 -0.25 -18.28 -1.96
CA GLU A 97 0.41 -19.14 -0.97
C GLU A 97 0.35 -20.62 -1.34
N ARG A 98 -0.81 -21.10 -1.81
CA ARG A 98 -0.96 -22.49 -2.28
C ARG A 98 -0.01 -22.79 -3.43
N LEU A 99 0.10 -21.90 -4.40
CA LEU A 99 0.96 -22.09 -5.58
C LEU A 99 2.46 -22.11 -5.21
N GLU A 100 2.88 -21.27 -4.27
CA GLU A 100 4.25 -21.30 -3.76
C GLU A 100 4.55 -22.61 -3.03
N ALA A 101 3.62 -23.07 -2.19
CA ALA A 101 3.75 -24.33 -1.47
C ALA A 101 3.79 -25.55 -2.41
N GLU A 102 2.92 -25.60 -3.43
CA GLU A 102 2.94 -26.64 -4.47
C GLU A 102 4.26 -26.67 -5.25
N ALA A 103 4.89 -25.50 -5.41
CA ALA A 103 6.20 -25.38 -6.04
C ALA A 103 7.38 -25.56 -5.07
N GLY A 104 7.13 -25.87 -3.79
CA GLY A 104 8.15 -26.07 -2.77
C GLY A 104 8.91 -24.80 -2.39
N ARG A 105 8.33 -23.62 -2.58
CA ARG A 105 8.93 -22.32 -2.25
C ARG A 105 8.39 -21.77 -0.93
N PRO A 106 9.26 -21.28 -0.03
CA PRO A 106 8.81 -20.63 1.19
C PRO A 106 8.24 -19.24 0.89
N ILE A 107 7.38 -18.77 1.78
CA ILE A 107 6.76 -17.45 1.69
C ILE A 107 7.29 -16.59 2.82
N THR A 108 7.64 -15.36 2.47
CA THR A 108 8.02 -14.31 3.40
C THR A 108 7.03 -13.17 3.30
N GLY A 109 6.86 -12.41 4.37
CA GLY A 109 5.93 -11.31 4.44
C GLY A 109 5.95 -10.60 5.78
N GLU A 110 5.74 -9.29 5.76
CA GLU A 110 5.56 -8.52 6.98
C GLU A 110 4.06 -8.52 7.34
N TRP A 111 3.70 -9.23 8.42
CA TRP A 111 2.29 -9.43 8.83
C TRP A 111 1.56 -8.09 9.00
N SER A 112 2.22 -7.09 9.56
CA SER A 112 1.62 -5.76 9.79
C SER A 112 1.23 -5.02 8.50
N TRP A 113 1.77 -5.44 7.35
CA TRP A 113 1.43 -4.92 6.03
C TRP A 113 0.45 -5.81 5.25
N LEU A 114 0.38 -7.11 5.57
CA LEU A 114 -0.51 -8.06 4.91
C LEU A 114 -1.94 -8.00 5.46
N VAL A 115 -2.11 -7.76 6.76
CA VAL A 115 -3.44 -7.66 7.37
C VAL A 115 -4.13 -6.35 6.96
N PRO A 116 -5.34 -6.41 6.38
CA PRO A 116 -6.07 -5.19 6.04
C PRO A 116 -6.35 -4.32 7.26
N PRO A 117 -6.29 -2.98 7.14
CA PRO A 117 -6.50 -2.06 8.26
C PRO A 117 -7.98 -1.96 8.69
N LEU A 118 -8.89 -2.61 7.97
CA LEU A 118 -10.31 -2.75 8.28
C LEU A 118 -10.65 -4.24 8.29
N SER A 119 -11.44 -4.68 9.28
CA SER A 119 -11.94 -6.06 9.38
C SER A 119 -10.86 -7.16 9.38
N GLY A 120 -9.65 -6.86 9.90
CA GLY A 120 -8.50 -7.78 9.86
C GLY A 120 -8.83 -9.21 10.32
N SER A 121 -9.44 -9.39 11.49
CA SER A 121 -9.78 -10.73 12.02
C SER A 121 -10.84 -11.50 11.22
N ALA A 122 -11.58 -10.82 10.35
CA ALA A 122 -12.50 -11.43 9.40
C ALA A 122 -11.80 -11.89 8.10
N THR A 123 -10.47 -11.78 8.04
CA THR A 123 -9.63 -12.28 6.95
C THR A 123 -8.70 -13.38 7.47
N SER A 124 -8.30 -14.31 6.61
CA SER A 124 -7.49 -15.46 7.02
C SER A 124 -6.05 -15.08 7.39
N VAL A 125 -5.48 -14.05 6.76
CA VAL A 125 -4.11 -13.57 7.02
C VAL A 125 -3.89 -13.13 8.46
N PHE A 126 -4.95 -12.67 9.15
CA PHE A 126 -4.86 -12.29 10.56
C PHE A 126 -4.48 -13.46 11.48
N HIS A 127 -4.84 -14.69 11.11
CA HIS A 127 -4.63 -15.90 11.91
C HIS A 127 -3.35 -16.65 11.56
N LYS A 128 -2.46 -16.03 10.77
CA LYS A 128 -1.19 -16.61 10.30
C LYS A 128 0.01 -15.85 10.86
N GLU A 129 1.14 -16.54 10.93
CA GLU A 129 2.45 -15.93 11.16
C GLU A 129 3.23 -15.94 9.84
N PHE A 130 4.04 -14.90 9.61
CA PHE A 130 4.89 -14.78 8.43
C PHE A 130 6.32 -14.49 8.85
N ASP A 131 7.28 -15.05 8.10
CA ASP A 131 8.69 -14.71 8.23
C ASP A 131 8.94 -13.36 7.52
N PRO A 132 9.37 -12.30 8.23
CA PRO A 132 9.61 -10.99 7.63
C PRO A 132 10.95 -10.89 6.90
N THR A 133 11.68 -12.00 6.73
CA THR A 133 12.97 -12.02 6.03
C THR A 133 12.83 -11.53 4.59
N GLU A 134 13.56 -10.47 4.25
CA GLU A 134 13.64 -9.97 2.88
C GLU A 134 14.69 -10.74 2.06
N HIS A 135 14.29 -11.21 0.88
CA HIS A 135 15.19 -11.87 -0.08
C HIS A 135 15.38 -11.03 -1.33
N LYS A 136 16.55 -11.12 -1.96
CA LYS A 136 16.81 -10.50 -3.27
C LYS A 136 16.46 -11.49 -4.40
N PRO A 137 16.00 -11.01 -5.57
CA PRO A 137 15.79 -9.61 -5.95
C PRO A 137 14.63 -8.93 -5.19
N ASN A 138 14.79 -7.65 -4.82
CA ASN A 138 13.77 -6.92 -4.04
C ASN A 138 13.69 -5.42 -4.38
N PHE A 139 12.55 -4.82 -4.04
CA PHE A 139 12.40 -3.37 -3.92
C PHE A 139 12.70 -2.93 -2.48
N LEU A 140 13.68 -2.06 -2.31
CA LEU A 140 14.12 -1.55 -1.01
C LEU A 140 13.89 -0.05 -0.93
N TYR A 141 13.60 0.46 0.27
CA TYR A 141 13.58 1.90 0.50
C TYR A 141 14.95 2.52 0.22
N ARG A 142 14.95 3.76 -0.29
CA ARG A 142 16.17 4.50 -0.56
C ARG A 142 16.93 4.78 0.74
N ASN A 143 18.19 4.37 0.77
CA ASN A 143 19.13 4.76 1.82
C ASN A 143 19.76 6.12 1.47
N GLN A 144 20.40 6.78 2.44
CA GLN A 144 21.03 8.08 2.20
C GLN A 144 22.05 8.06 1.06
N GLY A 145 22.73 6.92 0.83
CA GLY A 145 23.69 6.71 -0.26
C GLY A 145 23.08 6.45 -1.64
N ASP A 146 21.74 6.41 -1.77
CA ASP A 146 21.03 6.35 -3.06
C ASP A 146 20.72 7.72 -3.62
N ARG A 147 20.95 8.77 -2.83
CA ARG A 147 20.99 10.12 -3.34
C ARG A 147 22.22 10.20 -4.22
N ILE A 148 21.99 10.33 -5.53
CA ILE A 148 23.02 10.74 -6.49
C ILE A 148 23.72 11.93 -5.84
N GLU A 149 25.01 11.80 -5.51
CA GLU A 149 25.81 12.94 -5.12
C GLU A 149 25.67 13.95 -6.28
N GLU A 150 25.00 15.07 -6.02
CA GLU A 150 25.21 16.25 -6.86
C GLU A 150 26.70 16.58 -6.73
N SER A 151 27.49 16.08 -7.68
CA SER A 151 28.86 16.49 -7.84
C SER A 151 28.84 17.97 -8.17
N THR A 152 28.89 18.83 -7.16
CA THR A 152 29.37 20.19 -7.33
C THR A 152 30.89 20.12 -7.51
N SER A 153 31.35 19.49 -8.59
CA SER A 153 32.65 19.83 -9.18
C SER A 153 32.40 21.02 -10.09
N ASN A 154 32.47 22.19 -9.47
CA ASN A 154 32.64 23.46 -10.16
C ASN A 154 33.95 23.37 -10.96
N THR A 155 33.89 22.85 -12.19
CA THR A 155 35.02 22.85 -13.13
C THR A 155 34.62 23.64 -14.36
N SER A 156 35.37 24.71 -14.53
CA SER A 156 35.39 25.68 -15.61
C SER A 156 35.05 25.13 -16.99
N SER A 157 34.22 25.92 -17.68
CA SER A 157 33.98 25.94 -19.12
C SER A 157 35.03 25.26 -20.02
N LEU A 158 34.59 24.24 -20.76
CA LEU A 158 35.15 23.88 -22.06
C LEU A 158 34.03 23.28 -22.93
N GLY A 159 33.67 24.03 -23.98
CA GLY A 159 33.02 23.66 -25.26
C GLY A 159 31.98 22.53 -25.32
N CYS A 160 30.81 22.86 -25.90
CA CYS A 160 29.86 21.86 -26.39
C CYS A 160 30.49 21.07 -27.55
N PRO A 161 30.53 19.72 -27.53
CA PRO A 161 31.12 18.91 -28.59
C PRO A 161 30.18 18.69 -29.81
N PHE A 162 29.01 19.34 -29.84
CA PHE A 162 28.03 19.23 -30.93
C PHE A 162 27.45 20.57 -31.37
N SER A 163 28.26 21.62 -31.39
CA SER A 163 27.95 22.89 -32.07
C SER A 163 28.97 23.17 -33.16
#